data_AF-A0A3R9MM23-F1
#
_entry.id   AF-A0A3R9MM23-F1
#
_cell.length_a   1.000
_cell.length_b   1.000
_cell.length_c   1.000
_cell.angle_alpha   90.00
_cell.angle_beta   90.00
_cell.angle_gamma   90.00
#
_symmetry.space_group_name_H-M   'P 1'
#
loop_
_entity.id
_entity.type
_entity.pdbx_description
1 polymer ?
#
loop_
_entity_poly.entity_id
_entity_poly.type
_entity_poly.pdbx_seq_one_letter_code
_entity_poly.pdbx_strand_id
1 'polypeptide(L)'
;MSDEPRLPLGEPAPDCLLPNGRYLHELRGQPVLLAFAPEEWNPAHAHQSTIFTQLLGAFDAGSSAPEAVVSCWHSLSCHGPVAAQFGVAGQRALLLLDEQGRLRWQTTIRPGHELRTGQVLAALEALRPDAPAPCAAAGEAAAGAALAPAGGGLSRRTFVTATLATAALLLLVGAAEAAGPVSPTETQPPMPAPEAATVPVTLTINGEAHRLEVEPRVVLLDALRENLHLTGTKKGCDHGQCGACTVHLDGHSALSCLTLAVMSEGRKITTIEGLAQGETLHPMQAAFVKHDAFQCGYCTPGQIMAATALVQDKQRRSAAEIREAMSGNLCRCAAYPNIIAAIQEIQTA
;
A
#
# COMPACT_ATOMS: atom_id res chain seq x y z
N MET A 1 -14.40 -32.37 4.09
CA MET A 1 -13.21 -31.76 3.46
C MET A 1 -12.10 -32.78 3.61
N SER A 2 -11.82 -33.50 2.53
CA SER A 2 -10.85 -34.60 2.54
C SER A 2 -9.46 -34.02 2.80
N ASP A 3 -8.80 -34.47 3.86
CA ASP A 3 -7.36 -34.24 4.09
C ASP A 3 -6.59 -35.03 3.02
N GLU A 4 -6.43 -34.45 1.83
CA GLU A 4 -5.37 -34.91 0.94
C GLU A 4 -4.01 -34.62 1.60
N PRO A 5 -3.08 -35.60 1.61
CA PRO A 5 -1.80 -35.41 2.25
C PRO A 5 -1.02 -34.31 1.52
N ARG A 6 -0.64 -33.27 2.26
CA ARG A 6 0.25 -32.21 1.77
C ARG A 6 1.59 -32.81 1.36
N LEU A 7 2.15 -32.31 0.26
CA LEU A 7 3.48 -32.70 -0.17
C LEU A 7 4.50 -32.42 0.97
N PRO A 8 5.26 -33.42 1.44
CA PRO A 8 6.25 -33.22 2.50
C PRO A 8 7.42 -32.33 2.05
N LEU A 9 8.04 -31.63 3.00
CA LEU A 9 9.27 -30.88 2.72
C LEU A 9 10.40 -31.86 2.36
N GLY A 10 11.19 -31.50 1.34
CA GLY A 10 12.28 -32.29 0.79
C GLY A 10 11.86 -33.19 -0.37
N GLU A 11 10.57 -33.47 -0.55
CA GLU A 11 10.07 -34.30 -1.65
C GLU A 11 10.12 -33.57 -3.00
N PRO A 12 10.38 -34.29 -4.11
CA PRO A 12 10.32 -33.70 -5.44
C PRO A 12 8.89 -33.27 -5.75
N ALA A 13 8.74 -32.07 -6.31
CA ALA A 13 7.45 -31.59 -6.77
C ALA A 13 6.92 -32.48 -7.91
N PRO A 14 5.61 -32.80 -7.91
CA PRO A 14 4.98 -33.46 -9.05
C PRO A 14 5.12 -32.57 -10.29
N ASP A 15 5.43 -33.20 -11.42
CA ASP A 15 5.56 -32.48 -12.67
C ASP A 15 4.18 -32.09 -13.22
N CYS A 16 4.02 -30.82 -13.58
CA CYS A 16 2.74 -30.26 -14.01
C CYS A 16 2.91 -29.18 -15.08
N LEU A 17 1.88 -29.00 -15.91
CA LEU A 17 1.84 -27.95 -16.92
C LEU A 17 1.41 -26.63 -16.26
N LEU A 18 2.26 -25.62 -16.38
CA LEU A 18 2.05 -24.30 -15.81
C LEU A 18 1.29 -23.38 -16.78
N PRO A 19 0.69 -22.27 -16.30
CA PRO A 19 -0.10 -21.36 -17.14
C PRO A 19 0.67 -20.72 -18.30
N ASN A 20 2.00 -20.68 -18.23
CA ASN A 20 2.87 -20.18 -19.29
C ASN A 20 3.17 -21.23 -20.39
N GLY A 21 2.54 -22.41 -20.32
CA GLY A 21 2.70 -23.49 -21.29
C GLY A 21 3.96 -24.35 -21.10
N ARG A 22 4.73 -24.13 -20.03
CA ARG A 22 5.92 -24.92 -19.70
C ARG A 22 5.61 -25.94 -18.61
N TYR A 23 6.31 -27.07 -18.63
CA TYR A 23 6.29 -28.03 -17.53
C TYR A 23 7.21 -27.61 -16.40
N LEU A 24 6.87 -28.00 -15.17
CA LEU A 24 7.62 -27.66 -13.98
C LEU A 24 9.07 -28.18 -14.02
N HIS A 25 9.31 -29.37 -14.56
CA HIS A 25 10.66 -29.92 -14.72
C HIS A 25 11.55 -29.08 -15.67
N GLU A 26 10.96 -28.32 -16.60
CA GLU A 26 11.69 -27.44 -17.53
C GLU A 26 12.19 -26.16 -16.83
N LEU A 27 11.80 -25.93 -15.58
CA LEU A 27 12.23 -24.81 -14.75
C LEU A 27 13.36 -25.16 -13.77
N ARG A 28 13.89 -26.40 -13.81
CA ARG A 28 15.04 -26.79 -12.98
C ARG A 28 16.26 -25.91 -13.27
N GLY A 29 17.10 -25.72 -12.26
CA GLY A 29 18.26 -24.82 -12.28
C GLY A 29 18.01 -23.42 -11.71
N GLN A 30 16.79 -23.16 -11.23
CA GLN A 30 16.43 -21.94 -10.51
C GLN A 30 15.29 -22.22 -9.50
N PRO A 31 15.19 -21.47 -8.40
CA PRO A 31 14.08 -21.61 -7.46
C PRO A 31 12.75 -21.16 -8.10
N VAL A 32 11.66 -21.85 -7.75
CA VAL A 32 10.31 -21.59 -8.30
C VAL A 32 9.32 -21.35 -7.16
N LEU A 33 8.52 -20.29 -7.29
CA LEU A 33 7.48 -19.94 -6.32
C LEU A 33 6.10 -20.19 -6.93
N LEU A 34 5.35 -21.11 -6.33
CA LEU A 34 4.00 -21.48 -6.75
C LEU A 34 2.96 -20.89 -5.80
N ALA A 35 1.93 -20.27 -6.34
CA ALA A 35 0.90 -19.62 -5.57
C ALA A 35 -0.51 -20.02 -5.97
N PHE A 36 -1.21 -20.60 -5.01
CA PHE A 36 -2.56 -21.13 -5.18
C PHE A 36 -3.60 -20.14 -4.64
N ALA A 37 -3.76 -18.98 -5.29
CA ALA A 37 -4.84 -18.01 -5.08
C ALA A 37 -4.66 -16.83 -6.07
N PRO A 38 -4.97 -17.04 -7.37
CA PRO A 38 -4.45 -16.20 -8.43
C PRO A 38 -5.01 -14.78 -8.45
N GLU A 39 -6.26 -14.63 -8.00
CA GLU A 39 -6.97 -13.34 -7.94
C GLU A 39 -6.56 -12.52 -6.70
N GLU A 40 -6.10 -13.20 -5.65
CA GLU A 40 -5.75 -12.58 -4.39
C GLU A 40 -4.25 -12.27 -4.28
N TRP A 41 -3.38 -12.95 -5.01
CA TRP A 41 -1.93 -12.72 -4.97
C TRP A 41 -1.38 -12.42 -6.36
N ASN A 42 -1.08 -11.15 -6.57
CA ASN A 42 -0.54 -10.63 -7.81
C ASN A 42 0.61 -9.64 -7.50
N PRO A 43 1.86 -9.93 -7.88
CA PRO A 43 2.97 -9.02 -7.68
C PRO A 43 2.80 -7.67 -8.40
N ALA A 44 1.88 -7.56 -9.37
CA ALA A 44 1.50 -6.29 -9.98
C ALA A 44 0.61 -5.40 -9.09
N HIS A 45 0.09 -5.90 -7.96
CA HIS A 45 -0.66 -5.10 -6.98
C HIS A 45 0.31 -4.42 -5.99
N ALA A 46 0.22 -3.09 -5.87
CA ALA A 46 1.16 -2.27 -5.10
C ALA A 46 1.36 -2.72 -3.63
N HIS A 47 0.30 -3.09 -2.92
CA HIS A 47 0.38 -3.54 -1.52
C HIS A 47 1.05 -4.92 -1.36
N GLN A 48 1.04 -5.74 -2.40
CA GLN A 48 1.63 -7.09 -2.38
C GLN A 48 3.05 -7.06 -2.93
N SER A 49 3.34 -6.10 -3.81
CA SER A 49 4.68 -5.84 -4.34
C SER A 49 5.71 -5.72 -3.22
N THR A 50 5.41 -5.14 -2.06
CA THR A 50 6.37 -5.07 -0.94
C THR A 50 6.73 -6.44 -0.37
N ILE A 51 5.73 -7.34 -0.20
CA ILE A 51 5.96 -8.72 0.26
C ILE A 51 6.81 -9.46 -0.76
N PHE A 52 6.49 -9.30 -2.05
CA PHE A 52 7.23 -9.90 -3.14
C PHE A 52 8.64 -9.33 -3.30
N THR A 53 8.85 -8.02 -3.24
CA THR A 53 10.18 -7.39 -3.32
C THR A 53 11.09 -7.85 -2.17
N GLN A 54 10.55 -8.01 -0.96
CA GLN A 54 11.34 -8.50 0.18
C GLN A 54 11.59 -10.03 0.11
N LEU A 55 10.60 -10.80 -0.36
CA LEU A 55 10.77 -12.22 -0.75
C LEU A 55 11.93 -12.36 -1.75
N LEU A 56 11.92 -11.54 -2.82
CA LEU A 56 12.90 -11.52 -3.90
C LEU A 56 14.31 -11.14 -3.40
N GLY A 57 14.42 -10.13 -2.52
CA GLY A 57 15.70 -9.75 -1.91
C GLY A 57 16.32 -10.84 -1.02
N ALA A 58 15.51 -11.76 -0.48
CA ALA A 58 16.01 -12.90 0.28
C ALA A 58 16.58 -14.02 -0.61
N PHE A 59 16.15 -14.10 -1.88
CA PHE A 59 16.70 -15.04 -2.88
C PHE A 59 18.05 -14.59 -3.45
N ASP A 60 18.30 -13.26 -3.54
CA ASP A 60 19.41 -12.71 -4.35
C ASP A 60 20.69 -12.38 -3.56
N ALA A 61 21.01 -13.13 -2.49
CA ALA A 61 22.25 -12.93 -1.73
C ALA A 61 23.51 -13.55 -2.40
N GLY A 62 23.52 -13.66 -3.74
CA GLY A 62 24.63 -14.23 -4.48
C GLY A 62 24.60 -14.16 -6.01
N SER A 63 23.51 -13.67 -6.62
CA SER A 63 23.39 -13.55 -8.08
C SER A 63 22.88 -12.17 -8.48
N SER A 64 23.06 -11.82 -9.74
CA SER A 64 22.74 -10.49 -10.27
C SER A 64 21.31 -10.43 -10.80
N ALA A 65 20.53 -9.51 -10.22
CA ALA A 65 19.39 -8.74 -10.76
C ALA A 65 17.96 -9.24 -10.47
N PRO A 66 17.06 -8.35 -10.00
CA PRO A 66 15.66 -8.66 -9.66
C PRO A 66 14.74 -9.02 -10.83
N GLU A 67 15.18 -8.84 -12.09
CA GLU A 67 14.39 -9.20 -13.28
C GLU A 67 14.29 -10.72 -13.51
N ALA A 68 15.26 -11.52 -13.05
CA ALA A 68 15.30 -12.96 -13.35
C ALA A 68 14.21 -13.75 -12.59
N VAL A 69 13.86 -13.37 -11.36
CA VAL A 69 12.99 -14.19 -10.49
C VAL A 69 11.49 -13.88 -10.69
N VAL A 70 11.13 -12.71 -11.23
CA VAL A 70 9.75 -12.44 -11.69
C VAL A 70 9.30 -13.44 -12.77
N SER A 71 10.25 -14.06 -13.48
CA SER A 71 9.97 -15.09 -14.48
C SER A 71 9.59 -16.48 -13.91
N CYS A 72 9.78 -16.71 -12.61
CA CYS A 72 9.58 -18.02 -11.94
C CYS A 72 8.39 -18.05 -10.97
N TRP A 73 7.55 -17.02 -11.00
CA TRP A 73 6.29 -16.98 -10.28
C TRP A 73 5.17 -17.59 -11.12
N HIS A 74 4.43 -18.54 -10.55
CA HIS A 74 3.27 -19.12 -11.20
C HIS A 74 2.01 -18.99 -10.35
N SER A 75 1.08 -18.23 -10.91
CA SER A 75 -0.26 -18.03 -10.38
C SER A 75 -1.15 -19.21 -10.77
N LEU A 76 -1.51 -20.04 -9.79
CA LEU A 76 -2.24 -21.29 -9.98
C LEU A 76 -3.60 -21.21 -9.30
N SER A 77 -4.62 -21.81 -9.92
CA SER A 77 -5.93 -21.96 -9.26
C SER A 77 -5.80 -22.87 -8.04
N CYS A 78 -6.39 -22.45 -6.91
CA CYS A 78 -6.58 -23.32 -5.75
C CYS A 78 -7.67 -24.39 -5.98
N HIS A 79 -8.50 -24.23 -7.01
CA HIS A 79 -9.51 -25.18 -7.44
C HIS A 79 -9.10 -25.75 -8.80
N GLY A 80 -8.32 -26.83 -8.79
CA GLY A 80 -7.82 -27.44 -10.02
C GLY A 80 -6.92 -28.66 -9.79
N PRO A 81 -6.61 -29.41 -10.86
CA PRO A 81 -5.84 -30.65 -10.78
C PRO A 81 -4.41 -30.42 -10.26
N VAL A 82 -3.81 -29.26 -10.57
CA VAL A 82 -2.49 -28.90 -10.04
C VAL A 82 -2.56 -28.73 -8.52
N ALA A 83 -3.55 -28.05 -7.97
CA ALA A 83 -3.69 -27.89 -6.51
C ALA A 83 -3.85 -29.23 -5.78
N ALA A 84 -4.57 -30.19 -6.37
CA ALA A 84 -4.71 -31.54 -5.83
C ALA A 84 -3.38 -32.32 -5.82
N GLN A 85 -2.56 -32.20 -6.87
CA GLN A 85 -1.24 -32.83 -6.93
C GLN A 85 -0.30 -32.37 -5.80
N PHE A 86 -0.45 -31.13 -5.35
CA PHE A 86 0.32 -30.56 -4.24
C PHE A 86 -0.37 -30.72 -2.87
N GLY A 87 -1.57 -31.33 -2.81
CA GLY A 87 -2.34 -31.53 -1.57
C GLY A 87 -2.87 -30.21 -0.97
N VAL A 88 -3.12 -29.21 -1.82
CA VAL A 88 -3.62 -27.87 -1.42
C VAL A 88 -4.94 -27.51 -2.11
N ALA A 89 -5.68 -28.50 -2.60
CA ALA A 89 -6.97 -28.29 -3.25
C ALA A 89 -7.96 -27.55 -2.32
N GLY A 90 -8.54 -26.47 -2.84
CA GLY A 90 -9.45 -25.57 -2.11
C GLY A 90 -8.78 -24.74 -1.00
N GLN A 91 -7.45 -24.83 -0.87
CA GLN A 91 -6.68 -24.07 0.12
C GLN A 91 -5.85 -23.00 -0.57
N ARG A 92 -5.76 -21.85 0.08
CA ARG A 92 -4.82 -20.80 -0.31
C ARG A 92 -3.43 -21.20 0.17
N ALA A 93 -2.47 -21.28 -0.73
CA ALA A 93 -1.14 -21.78 -0.38
C ALA A 93 -0.01 -21.12 -1.18
N LEU A 94 1.15 -20.98 -0.54
CA LEU A 94 2.41 -20.63 -1.19
C LEU A 94 3.40 -21.77 -0.97
N LEU A 95 4.03 -22.22 -2.05
CA LEU A 95 4.99 -23.31 -2.06
C LEU A 95 6.28 -22.84 -2.74
N LEU A 96 7.41 -23.14 -2.13
CA LEU A 96 8.73 -22.84 -2.66
C LEU A 96 9.47 -24.11 -3.05
N LEU A 97 9.93 -24.17 -4.29
CA LEU A 97 10.76 -25.23 -4.82
C LEU A 97 12.20 -24.73 -5.00
N ASP A 98 13.18 -25.57 -4.69
CA ASP A 98 14.58 -25.29 -5.02
C ASP A 98 14.91 -25.59 -6.49
N GLU A 99 16.17 -25.36 -6.87
CA GLU A 99 16.69 -25.57 -8.24
C GLU A 99 16.57 -27.01 -8.72
N GLN A 100 16.45 -27.98 -7.80
CA GLN A 100 16.26 -29.40 -8.11
C GLN A 100 14.77 -29.75 -8.24
N GLY A 101 13.88 -28.79 -8.01
CA GLY A 101 12.43 -28.96 -8.02
C GLY A 101 11.90 -29.63 -6.74
N ARG A 102 12.62 -29.57 -5.62
CA ARG A 102 12.15 -30.14 -4.33
C ARG A 102 11.45 -29.10 -3.49
N LEU A 103 10.39 -29.49 -2.80
CA LEU A 103 9.64 -28.59 -1.91
C LEU A 103 10.49 -28.22 -0.69
N ARG A 104 10.83 -26.95 -0.53
CA ARG A 104 11.64 -26.47 0.59
C ARG A 104 10.84 -25.78 1.65
N TRP A 105 9.73 -25.15 1.25
CA TRP A 105 8.83 -24.51 2.18
C TRP A 105 7.41 -24.46 1.62
N GLN A 106 6.45 -24.50 2.54
CA GLN A 106 5.05 -24.28 2.21
C GLN A 106 4.33 -23.60 3.35
N THR A 107 3.30 -22.83 3.03
CA THR A 107 2.32 -22.33 3.99
C THR A 107 0.92 -22.38 3.40
N THR A 108 -0.07 -22.55 4.27
CA THR A 108 -1.48 -22.50 3.91
C THR A 108 -2.16 -21.42 4.73
N ILE A 109 -2.97 -20.61 4.06
CA ILE A 109 -3.61 -19.45 4.65
C ILE A 109 -5.09 -19.73 4.84
N ARG A 110 -5.54 -19.56 6.08
CA ARG A 110 -6.96 -19.72 6.42
C ARG A 110 -7.78 -18.58 5.81
N PRO A 111 -9.05 -18.82 5.45
CA PRO A 111 -9.95 -17.74 5.05
C PRO A 111 -9.95 -16.60 6.08
N GLY A 112 -9.89 -15.35 5.61
CA GLY A 112 -9.86 -14.15 6.44
C GLY A 112 -8.53 -13.84 7.14
N HIS A 113 -7.46 -14.59 6.85
CA HIS A 113 -6.11 -14.28 7.34
C HIS A 113 -5.24 -13.79 6.18
N GLU A 114 -4.42 -12.77 6.44
CA GLU A 114 -3.43 -12.28 5.50
C GLU A 114 -2.04 -12.85 5.81
N LEU A 115 -1.24 -13.01 4.76
CA LEU A 115 0.15 -13.40 4.90
C LEU A 115 0.96 -12.22 5.44
N ARG A 116 1.51 -12.37 6.65
CA ARG A 116 2.38 -11.33 7.23
C ARG A 116 3.78 -11.45 6.67
N THR A 117 4.31 -10.36 6.15
CA THR A 117 5.65 -10.27 5.54
C THR A 117 6.73 -10.92 6.41
N GLY A 118 6.75 -10.63 7.71
CA GLY A 118 7.76 -11.17 8.64
C GLY A 118 7.73 -12.69 8.80
N GLN A 119 6.58 -13.34 8.63
CA GLN A 119 6.49 -14.81 8.73
C GLN A 119 7.09 -15.50 7.50
N VAL A 120 7.00 -14.85 6.35
CA VAL A 120 7.53 -15.35 5.09
C VAL A 120 9.04 -15.17 5.06
N LEU A 121 9.54 -14.01 5.47
CA LEU A 121 10.97 -13.71 5.54
C LEU A 121 11.71 -14.65 6.49
N ALA A 122 11.20 -14.86 7.71
CA ALA A 122 11.80 -15.77 8.68
C ALA A 122 11.85 -17.21 8.16
N ALA A 123 10.84 -17.62 7.39
CA ALA A 123 10.82 -18.94 6.78
C ALA A 123 11.80 -19.07 5.61
N LEU A 124 11.99 -18.02 4.80
CA LEU A 124 12.97 -18.00 3.72
C LEU A 124 14.41 -17.99 4.22
N GLU A 125 14.71 -17.23 5.28
CA GLU A 125 16.05 -17.17 5.88
C GLU A 125 16.52 -18.56 6.35
N ALA A 126 15.59 -19.38 6.86
CA ALA A 126 15.86 -20.75 7.29
C ALA A 126 16.19 -21.72 6.15
N LEU A 127 16.00 -21.34 4.89
CA LEU A 127 16.23 -22.18 3.70
C LEU A 127 17.59 -21.94 3.05
N ARG A 128 18.35 -20.94 3.51
CA ARG A 128 19.70 -20.65 3.00
C ARG A 128 20.69 -21.74 3.48
N PRO A 129 21.38 -22.44 2.58
CA PRO A 129 22.30 -23.52 2.94
C PRO A 129 23.52 -23.05 3.76
N ASP A 130 23.88 -21.77 3.72
CA ASP A 130 25.04 -21.19 4.42
C ASP A 130 24.69 -20.18 5.52
N ALA A 131 23.44 -20.12 5.97
CA ALA A 131 23.10 -19.27 7.12
C ALA A 131 23.77 -19.82 8.39
N PRO A 132 24.54 -19.02 9.15
CA PRO A 132 25.10 -19.47 10.41
C PRO A 132 23.96 -19.92 11.31
N ALA A 133 24.06 -21.13 11.85
CA ALA A 133 23.09 -21.66 12.80
C ALA A 133 22.86 -20.61 13.90
N PRO A 134 21.60 -20.31 14.28
CA PRO A 134 21.36 -19.47 15.44
C PRO A 134 22.09 -20.11 16.61
N CYS A 135 22.96 -19.31 17.24
CA CYS A 135 23.83 -19.75 18.33
C CYS A 135 22.99 -20.52 19.35
N ALA A 136 23.16 -21.85 19.37
CA ALA A 136 22.54 -22.70 20.35
C ALA A 136 23.20 -22.37 21.69
N ALA A 137 22.46 -21.67 22.56
CA ALA A 137 22.62 -21.94 23.98
C ALA A 137 22.25 -23.41 24.18
N ALA A 138 23.29 -24.22 24.37
CA ALA A 138 23.22 -25.62 24.79
C ALA A 138 22.25 -25.78 25.97
N GLY A 139 21.52 -26.88 26.10
CA GLY A 139 21.51 -28.11 25.32
C GLY A 139 20.59 -29.13 26.00
N GLU A 140 20.07 -30.04 25.16
CA GLU A 140 19.79 -31.46 25.44
C GLU A 140 18.74 -31.83 26.52
N ALA A 141 17.99 -32.92 26.42
CA ALA A 141 17.48 -33.79 25.36
C ALA A 141 16.49 -34.74 26.08
N ALA A 142 15.50 -35.22 25.32
CA ALA A 142 14.79 -36.50 25.50
C ALA A 142 13.99 -36.81 26.79
N ALA A 143 12.68 -36.95 26.54
CA ALA A 143 11.81 -38.06 26.97
C ALA A 143 11.64 -38.39 28.48
N GLY A 144 10.39 -38.24 28.94
CA GLY A 144 9.76 -39.20 29.85
C GLY A 144 9.42 -38.70 31.25
N ALA A 145 8.17 -38.93 31.62
CA ALA A 145 7.57 -38.92 32.96
C ALA A 145 7.15 -37.57 33.57
N ALA A 146 5.88 -37.60 34.00
CA ALA A 146 5.10 -36.55 34.63
C ALA A 146 5.73 -35.97 35.89
N LEU A 147 5.61 -34.65 36.11
CA LEU A 147 5.36 -34.06 37.42
C LEU A 147 4.86 -32.61 37.27
N ALA A 148 3.89 -32.25 38.11
CA ALA A 148 3.08 -31.02 38.08
C ALA A 148 3.88 -29.71 38.31
N PRO A 149 3.35 -28.53 37.92
CA PRO A 149 4.04 -27.26 38.11
C PRO A 149 3.72 -26.62 39.49
N ALA A 150 4.72 -26.00 40.11
CA ALA A 150 4.51 -25.07 41.23
C ALA A 150 5.47 -23.87 41.14
N GLY A 151 4.89 -22.67 41.20
CA GLY A 151 5.53 -21.35 41.40
C GLY A 151 5.97 -20.65 40.11
N GLY A 152 5.57 -19.42 39.78
CA GLY A 152 4.81 -18.41 40.50
C GLY A 152 5.06 -17.04 39.86
N GLY A 153 4.37 -16.76 38.75
CA GLY A 153 4.41 -15.46 38.07
C GLY A 153 3.17 -15.29 37.20
N LEU A 154 2.40 -14.21 37.43
CA LEU A 154 1.18 -13.92 36.68
C LEU A 154 1.53 -13.53 35.24
N SER A 155 1.21 -14.41 34.29
CA SER A 155 1.30 -14.10 32.86
C SER A 155 0.28 -13.01 32.49
N ARG A 156 0.66 -12.16 31.52
CA ARG A 156 -0.20 -11.14 30.88
C ARG A 156 -1.58 -11.69 30.49
N ARG A 157 -1.61 -12.96 30.08
CA ARG A 157 -2.84 -13.68 29.72
C ARG A 157 -3.72 -13.99 30.93
N THR A 158 -3.13 -14.34 32.08
CA THR A 158 -3.83 -14.59 33.35
C THR A 158 -4.41 -13.30 33.92
N PHE A 159 -3.72 -12.17 33.78
CA PHE A 159 -4.23 -10.85 34.18
C PHE A 159 -5.45 -10.41 33.36
N VAL A 160 -5.41 -10.61 32.04
CA VAL A 160 -6.53 -10.27 31.14
C VAL A 160 -7.73 -11.19 31.38
N THR A 161 -7.52 -12.49 31.61
CA THR A 161 -8.64 -13.40 31.92
C THR A 161 -9.25 -13.15 33.29
N ALA A 162 -8.46 -12.79 34.30
CA ALA A 162 -8.96 -12.50 35.65
C ALA A 162 -9.76 -11.18 35.71
N THR A 163 -9.39 -10.17 34.91
CA THR A 163 -10.10 -8.88 34.83
C THR A 163 -11.42 -8.96 34.06
N LEU A 164 -11.52 -9.82 33.03
CA LEU A 164 -12.79 -10.06 32.32
C LEU A 164 -13.82 -10.82 33.17
N ALA A 165 -13.37 -11.75 34.03
CA ALA A 165 -14.27 -12.52 34.90
C ALA A 165 -14.87 -11.65 36.03
N THR A 166 -14.15 -10.64 36.51
CA THR A 166 -14.65 -9.71 37.55
C THR A 166 -15.63 -8.68 36.98
N ALA A 167 -15.46 -8.23 35.74
CA ALA A 167 -16.42 -7.35 35.06
C ALA A 167 -17.74 -8.08 34.72
N ALA A 168 -17.67 -9.37 34.35
CA ALA A 168 -18.86 -10.18 34.06
C ALA A 168 -19.71 -10.46 35.31
N LEU A 169 -19.10 -10.56 36.49
CA LEU A 169 -19.82 -10.79 37.75
C LEU A 169 -20.59 -9.55 38.25
N LEU A 170 -20.11 -8.35 37.93
CA LEU A 170 -20.82 -7.08 38.21
C LEU A 170 -22.03 -6.85 37.30
N LEU A 171 -22.07 -7.48 36.11
CA LEU A 171 -23.20 -7.40 35.19
C LEU A 171 -24.40 -8.28 35.59
N LEU A 172 -24.23 -9.20 36.54
CA LEU A 172 -25.31 -10.07 37.02
C LEU A 172 -26.16 -9.48 38.15
N VAL A 173 -25.73 -8.37 38.78
CA VAL A 173 -26.47 -7.73 39.88
C VAL A 173 -27.36 -6.57 39.40
N GLY A 174 -27.20 -6.10 38.16
CA GLY A 174 -27.92 -4.93 37.62
C GLY A 174 -29.13 -5.24 36.72
N ALA A 175 -29.45 -6.50 36.46
CA ALA A 175 -30.46 -6.88 35.45
C ALA A 175 -31.87 -7.15 36.02
N ALA A 176 -32.23 -6.52 37.13
CA ALA A 176 -33.53 -6.71 37.75
C ALA A 176 -34.15 -5.39 38.21
N GLU A 177 -34.24 -4.40 37.32
CA GLU A 177 -35.32 -3.40 37.35
C GLU A 177 -35.33 -2.59 36.03
N ALA A 178 -36.53 -2.23 35.57
CA ALA A 178 -36.83 -1.45 34.36
C ALA A 178 -36.98 -2.20 33.01
N ALA A 179 -37.78 -3.28 32.99
CA ALA A 179 -38.57 -3.61 31.81
C ALA A 179 -39.95 -2.95 31.91
N GLY A 180 -39.99 -1.62 31.77
CA GLY A 180 -41.23 -0.90 31.45
C GLY A 180 -41.52 -1.01 29.95
N PRO A 181 -42.79 -0.97 29.52
CA PRO A 181 -43.13 -1.04 28.10
C PRO A 181 -42.49 0.15 27.37
N VAL A 182 -41.64 -0.15 26.39
CA VAL A 182 -40.99 0.87 25.55
C VAL A 182 -42.04 1.38 24.56
N SER A 183 -42.53 2.59 24.78
CA SER A 183 -43.33 3.31 23.79
C SER A 183 -42.53 3.45 22.49
N PRO A 184 -43.16 3.35 21.31
CA PRO A 184 -42.44 3.54 20.05
C PRO A 184 -41.85 4.95 20.02
N THR A 185 -40.53 5.03 19.86
CA THR A 185 -39.80 6.28 19.65
C THR A 185 -40.35 6.96 18.40
N GLU A 186 -41.06 8.06 18.60
CA GLU A 186 -41.46 8.98 17.55
C GLU A 186 -40.17 9.44 16.84
N THR A 187 -40.07 9.18 15.53
CA THR A 187 -38.94 9.60 14.72
C THR A 187 -38.96 11.13 14.68
N GLN A 188 -38.12 11.77 15.49
CA GLN A 188 -37.92 13.21 15.41
C GLN A 188 -37.43 13.56 13.99
N PRO A 189 -38.05 14.55 13.33
CA PRO A 189 -37.53 15.05 12.06
C PRO A 189 -36.07 15.49 12.25
N PRO A 190 -35.18 15.25 11.28
CA PRO A 190 -33.78 15.67 11.39
C PRO A 190 -33.76 17.17 11.68
N MET A 191 -33.09 17.55 12.77
CA MET A 191 -32.90 18.96 13.10
C MET A 191 -32.28 19.67 11.90
N PRO A 192 -32.73 20.89 11.56
CA PRO A 192 -32.08 21.68 10.53
C PRO A 192 -30.61 21.85 10.92
N ALA A 193 -29.71 21.57 9.97
CA ALA A 193 -28.29 21.76 10.18
C ALA A 193 -28.05 23.23 10.60
N PRO A 194 -27.24 23.50 11.64
CA PRO A 194 -26.94 24.86 12.05
C PRO A 194 -26.36 25.63 10.86
N GLU A 195 -26.82 26.86 10.67
CA GLU A 195 -26.30 27.77 9.66
C GLU A 195 -24.79 27.90 9.86
N ALA A 196 -24.01 27.52 8.84
CA ALA A 196 -22.60 27.28 9.03
C ALA A 196 -21.84 28.60 9.23
N ALA A 197 -21.29 28.80 10.44
CA ALA A 197 -20.52 29.99 10.77
C ALA A 197 -19.24 30.06 9.93
N THR A 198 -18.99 31.22 9.31
CA THR A 198 -17.77 31.53 8.57
C THR A 198 -16.74 32.22 9.45
N VAL A 199 -15.47 32.15 9.06
CA VAL A 199 -14.36 32.86 9.70
C VAL A 199 -13.53 33.62 8.65
N PRO A 200 -12.96 34.79 9.02
CA PRO A 200 -12.03 35.51 8.15
C PRO A 200 -10.73 34.72 8.00
N VAL A 201 -10.17 34.71 6.78
CA VAL A 201 -8.83 34.18 6.49
C VAL A 201 -8.15 35.03 5.41
N THR A 202 -6.85 35.28 5.55
CA THR A 202 -6.02 35.92 4.52
C THR A 202 -5.02 34.93 3.93
N LEU A 203 -5.15 34.63 2.64
CA LEU A 203 -4.29 33.70 1.92
C LEU A 203 -3.36 34.45 0.97
N THR A 204 -2.06 34.11 0.96
CA THR A 204 -1.12 34.67 -0.02
C THR A 204 -0.95 33.68 -1.17
N ILE A 205 -1.59 33.94 -2.31
CA ILE A 205 -1.66 33.03 -3.46
C ILE A 205 -0.99 33.69 -4.68
N ASN A 206 -0.02 33.00 -5.29
CA ASN A 206 0.73 33.48 -6.45
C ASN A 206 1.36 34.87 -6.25
N GLY A 207 1.67 35.23 -4.99
CA GLY A 207 2.25 36.54 -4.61
C GLY A 207 1.22 37.61 -4.25
N GLU A 208 -0.08 37.36 -4.40
CA GLU A 208 -1.16 38.29 -4.05
C GLU A 208 -1.88 37.87 -2.76
N ALA A 209 -2.29 38.86 -1.95
CA ALA A 209 -3.05 38.62 -0.73
C ALA A 209 -4.56 38.64 -1.00
N HIS A 210 -5.25 37.54 -0.66
CA HIS A 210 -6.68 37.38 -0.80
C HIS A 210 -7.34 37.23 0.58
N ARG A 211 -8.29 38.10 0.88
CA ARG A 211 -9.09 38.03 2.10
C ARG A 211 -10.43 37.36 1.81
N LEU A 212 -10.78 36.33 2.58
CA LEU A 212 -11.97 35.52 2.42
C LEU A 212 -12.73 35.35 3.74
N GLU A 213 -14.03 35.10 3.65
CA GLU A 213 -14.87 34.59 4.74
C GLU A 213 -15.29 33.17 4.35
N VAL A 214 -14.82 32.15 5.07
CA VAL A 214 -15.05 30.74 4.72
C VAL A 214 -15.47 29.94 5.93
N GLU A 215 -16.23 28.87 5.74
CA GLU A 215 -16.45 27.92 6.82
C GLU A 215 -15.14 27.22 7.19
N PRO A 216 -14.87 26.89 8.47
CA PRO A 216 -13.63 26.23 8.89
C PRO A 216 -13.34 24.89 8.19
N ARG A 217 -14.38 24.22 7.66
CA ARG A 217 -14.26 22.96 6.92
C ARG A 217 -13.83 23.11 5.46
N VAL A 218 -13.80 24.34 4.93
CA VAL A 218 -13.43 24.58 3.54
C VAL A 218 -11.96 24.19 3.34
N VAL A 219 -11.74 23.23 2.46
CA VAL A 219 -10.41 22.82 2.04
C VAL A 219 -9.81 23.85 1.08
N LEU A 220 -8.49 23.97 1.08
CA LEU A 220 -7.75 24.93 0.24
C LEU A 220 -8.12 24.76 -1.24
N LEU A 221 -8.36 23.52 -1.68
CA LEU A 221 -8.81 23.25 -3.05
C LEU A 221 -10.08 24.03 -3.41
N ASP A 222 -11.08 24.03 -2.52
CA ASP A 222 -12.37 24.67 -2.78
C ASP A 222 -12.28 26.18 -2.60
N ALA A 223 -11.47 26.66 -1.64
CA ALA A 223 -11.16 28.08 -1.53
C ALA A 223 -10.53 28.63 -2.82
N LEU A 224 -9.59 27.90 -3.43
CA LEU A 224 -8.97 28.30 -4.69
C LEU A 224 -9.97 28.31 -5.84
N ARG A 225 -10.75 27.24 -5.99
CA ARG A 225 -11.59 27.04 -7.18
C ARG A 225 -12.92 27.77 -7.12
N GLU A 226 -13.61 27.64 -5.99
CA GLU A 226 -15.01 28.04 -5.87
C GLU A 226 -15.14 29.46 -5.29
N ASN A 227 -14.25 29.85 -4.36
CA ASN A 227 -14.25 31.22 -3.81
C ASN A 227 -13.40 32.20 -4.63
N LEU A 228 -12.24 31.77 -5.14
CA LEU A 228 -11.29 32.64 -5.85
C LEU A 228 -11.28 32.44 -7.38
N HIS A 229 -11.99 31.44 -7.88
CA HIS A 229 -12.08 31.13 -9.31
C HIS A 229 -10.72 30.82 -9.99
N LEU A 230 -9.72 30.44 -9.20
CA LEU A 230 -8.45 29.86 -9.66
C LEU A 230 -8.66 28.36 -9.93
N THR A 231 -9.28 28.09 -11.09
CA THR A 231 -9.79 26.76 -11.43
C THR A 231 -8.73 25.81 -11.97
N GLY A 232 -7.47 26.24 -12.10
CA GLY A 232 -6.34 25.45 -12.60
C GLY A 232 -6.10 24.21 -11.76
N THR A 233 -6.06 24.33 -10.43
CA THR A 233 -6.00 23.18 -9.51
C THR A 233 -7.28 22.35 -9.62
N LYS A 234 -7.18 21.01 -9.72
CA LYS A 234 -8.34 20.15 -10.04
C LYS A 234 -8.77 19.26 -8.88
N LYS A 235 -10.08 19.07 -8.77
CA LYS A 235 -10.70 18.07 -7.87
C LYS A 235 -10.92 16.76 -8.63
N GLY A 236 -10.06 15.77 -8.39
CA GLY A 236 -10.18 14.44 -9.01
C GLY A 236 -10.84 13.39 -8.12
N CYS A 237 -10.52 13.39 -6.83
CA CYS A 237 -11.00 12.37 -5.87
C CYS A 237 -11.44 12.93 -4.52
N ASP A 238 -10.97 14.13 -4.13
CA ASP A 238 -11.21 14.75 -2.80
C ASP A 238 -10.76 13.93 -1.58
N HIS A 239 -9.92 12.91 -1.78
CA HIS A 239 -9.45 12.00 -0.74
C HIS A 239 -7.93 11.73 -0.79
N GLY A 240 -7.16 12.61 -1.44
CA GLY A 240 -5.69 12.49 -1.53
C GLY A 240 -5.15 11.36 -2.40
N GLN A 241 -5.97 10.74 -3.23
CA GLN A 241 -5.59 9.54 -4.00
C GLN A 241 -4.97 9.84 -5.38
N CYS A 242 -5.30 10.98 -5.99
CA CYS A 242 -5.01 11.22 -7.41
C CYS A 242 -3.91 12.27 -7.71
N GLY A 243 -3.54 13.12 -6.75
CA GLY A 243 -2.57 14.21 -6.96
C GLY A 243 -3.02 15.35 -7.91
N ALA A 244 -4.23 15.31 -8.50
CA ALA A 244 -4.69 16.37 -9.40
C ALA A 244 -4.83 17.76 -8.72
N CYS A 245 -4.91 17.75 -7.39
CA CYS A 245 -5.04 18.93 -6.53
C CYS A 245 -3.71 19.47 -5.98
N THR A 246 -2.57 18.97 -6.48
CA THR A 246 -1.26 19.39 -5.99
C THR A 246 -1.02 20.88 -6.22
N VAL A 247 -0.63 21.58 -5.16
CA VAL A 247 -0.16 22.97 -5.14
C VAL A 247 1.18 23.03 -4.41
N HIS A 248 1.86 24.18 -4.42
CA HIS A 248 3.00 24.40 -3.53
C HIS A 248 2.56 25.19 -2.30
N LEU A 249 2.95 24.73 -1.12
CA LEU A 249 2.87 25.46 0.13
C LEU A 249 4.28 25.67 0.66
N ASP A 250 4.72 26.93 0.73
CA ASP A 250 6.08 27.32 1.09
C ASP A 250 7.14 26.58 0.25
N GLY A 251 6.88 26.48 -1.05
CA GLY A 251 7.75 25.81 -2.03
C GLY A 251 7.62 24.29 -2.10
N HIS A 252 6.91 23.64 -1.17
CA HIS A 252 6.78 22.18 -1.11
C HIS A 252 5.43 21.71 -1.67
N SER A 253 5.41 20.57 -2.37
CA SER A 253 4.16 19.96 -2.84
C SER A 253 3.23 19.58 -1.70
N ALA A 254 1.95 19.93 -1.83
CA ALA A 254 0.90 19.56 -0.88
C ALA A 254 -0.43 19.26 -1.61
N LEU A 255 -1.22 18.35 -1.03
CA LEU A 255 -2.57 18.03 -1.52
C LEU A 255 -3.57 19.05 -0.96
N SER A 256 -4.04 19.96 -1.80
CA SER A 256 -4.96 21.02 -1.37
C SER A 256 -6.34 20.50 -0.92
N CYS A 257 -6.77 19.30 -1.38
CA CYS A 257 -8.01 18.68 -0.90
C CYS A 257 -7.93 18.16 0.55
N LEU A 258 -6.72 17.95 1.09
CA LEU A 258 -6.52 17.50 2.48
C LEU A 258 -5.96 18.61 3.37
N THR A 259 -5.95 19.85 2.89
CA THR A 259 -5.45 21.02 3.61
C THR A 259 -6.61 21.97 3.85
N LEU A 260 -6.87 22.41 5.08
CA LEU A 260 -7.90 23.42 5.34
C LEU A 260 -7.41 24.81 4.92
N ALA A 261 -8.30 25.64 4.37
CA ALA A 261 -7.97 27.00 3.97
C ALA A 261 -7.49 27.83 5.17
N VAL A 262 -8.18 27.72 6.31
CA VAL A 262 -7.82 28.40 7.56
C VAL A 262 -6.45 28.00 8.11
N MET A 263 -5.96 26.79 7.82
CA MET A 263 -4.62 26.34 8.22
C MET A 263 -3.51 26.85 7.29
N SER A 264 -3.87 27.50 6.18
CA SER A 264 -2.94 27.99 5.17
C SER A 264 -2.65 29.49 5.30
N GLU A 265 -3.23 30.16 6.30
CA GLU A 265 -2.94 31.56 6.59
C GLU A 265 -1.45 31.77 6.94
N GLY A 266 -0.87 32.86 6.44
CA GLY A 266 0.56 33.17 6.61
C GLY A 266 1.52 32.34 5.76
N ARG A 267 1.03 31.33 5.02
CA ARG A 267 1.83 30.50 4.11
C ARG A 267 1.81 31.06 2.70
N LYS A 268 2.88 30.80 1.94
CA LYS A 268 2.94 31.13 0.50
C LYS A 268 2.36 29.98 -0.33
N ILE A 269 1.27 30.24 -1.03
CA ILE A 269 0.60 29.28 -1.89
C ILE A 269 0.95 29.59 -3.35
N THR A 270 1.47 28.61 -4.08
CA THR A 270 1.64 28.71 -5.54
C THR A 270 0.77 27.66 -6.21
N THR A 271 0.03 28.08 -7.23
CA THR A 271 -0.85 27.24 -8.07
C THR A 271 -0.28 27.14 -9.48
N ILE A 272 -0.94 26.37 -10.36
CA ILE A 272 -0.50 26.22 -11.75
C ILE A 272 -0.51 27.55 -12.51
N GLU A 273 -1.45 28.43 -12.18
CA GLU A 273 -1.58 29.78 -12.73
C GLU A 273 -0.38 30.66 -12.35
N GLY A 274 0.22 30.41 -11.18
CA GLY A 274 1.36 31.18 -10.67
C GLY A 274 2.72 30.81 -11.27
N LEU A 275 2.80 29.78 -12.13
CA LEU A 275 4.07 29.37 -12.73
C LEU A 275 4.46 30.20 -13.96
N ALA A 276 3.48 30.65 -14.75
CA ALA A 276 3.72 31.43 -15.96
C ALA A 276 3.97 32.90 -15.63
N GLN A 277 4.71 33.59 -16.51
CA GLN A 277 4.95 35.04 -16.43
C GLN A 277 4.29 35.71 -17.63
N GLY A 278 3.04 36.15 -17.45
CA GLY A 278 2.20 36.61 -18.56
C GLY A 278 2.02 35.50 -19.60
N GLU A 279 2.35 35.79 -20.85
CA GLU A 279 2.29 34.82 -21.96
C GLU A 279 3.48 33.85 -22.01
N THR A 280 4.47 34.02 -21.12
CA THR A 280 5.66 33.17 -21.10
C THR A 280 5.44 31.97 -20.21
N LEU A 281 5.41 30.78 -20.81
CA LEU A 281 5.31 29.51 -20.08
C LEU A 281 6.52 29.27 -19.20
N HIS A 282 6.28 28.68 -18.02
CA HIS A 282 7.33 28.10 -17.21
C HIS A 282 8.06 27.00 -18.01
N PRO A 283 9.38 26.79 -17.84
CA PRO A 283 10.12 25.75 -18.57
C PRO A 283 9.47 24.37 -18.48
N MET A 284 8.99 23.97 -17.30
CA MET A 284 8.25 22.71 -17.12
C MET A 284 6.94 22.67 -17.94
N GLN A 285 6.19 23.76 -18.03
CA GLN A 285 4.99 23.83 -18.87
C GLN A 285 5.35 23.68 -20.35
N ALA A 286 6.40 24.36 -20.81
CA ALA A 286 6.88 24.27 -22.19
C ALA A 286 7.36 22.85 -22.54
N ALA A 287 8.08 22.18 -21.63
CA ALA A 287 8.49 20.80 -21.80
C ALA A 287 7.28 19.86 -21.89
N PHE A 288 6.25 20.06 -21.07
CA PHE A 288 5.03 19.26 -21.15
C PHE A 288 4.32 19.39 -22.51
N VAL A 289 4.32 20.59 -23.10
CA VAL A 289 3.80 20.81 -24.47
C VAL A 289 4.67 20.10 -25.50
N LYS A 290 6.00 20.30 -25.44
CA LYS A 290 6.96 19.74 -26.39
C LYS A 290 6.92 18.22 -26.46
N HIS A 291 6.75 17.55 -25.32
CA HIS A 291 6.75 16.09 -25.21
C HIS A 291 5.37 15.46 -25.31
N ASP A 292 4.31 16.24 -25.56
CA ASP A 292 2.93 15.75 -25.52
C ASP A 292 2.62 15.03 -24.20
N ALA A 293 3.03 15.64 -23.08
CA ALA A 293 2.97 15.08 -21.74
C ALA A 293 1.57 15.20 -21.09
N PHE A 294 0.53 15.29 -21.90
CA PHE A 294 -0.87 15.32 -21.48
C PHE A 294 -1.79 14.95 -22.64
N GLN A 295 -3.04 14.62 -22.32
CA GLN A 295 -4.09 14.43 -23.32
C GLN A 295 -5.34 15.21 -22.90
N CYS A 296 -6.18 14.63 -22.02
CA CYS A 296 -7.40 15.31 -21.55
C CYS A 296 -7.12 16.59 -20.72
N GLY A 297 -5.87 16.82 -20.31
CA GLY A 297 -5.45 18.00 -19.57
C GLY A 297 -5.80 18.00 -18.07
N TYR A 298 -6.63 17.06 -17.59
CA TYR A 298 -7.19 17.16 -16.23
C TYR A 298 -6.14 16.95 -15.12
N CYS A 299 -5.24 15.97 -15.27
CA CYS A 299 -4.17 15.75 -14.30
C CYS A 299 -2.98 16.72 -14.47
N THR A 300 -2.90 17.40 -15.61
CA THR A 300 -1.72 18.18 -16.03
C THR A 300 -1.29 19.25 -15.02
N PRO A 301 -2.21 20.04 -14.41
CA PRO A 301 -1.84 20.98 -13.36
C PRO A 301 -1.10 20.31 -12.19
N GLY A 302 -1.68 19.25 -11.64
CA GLY A 302 -1.05 18.51 -10.53
C GLY A 302 0.29 17.89 -10.92
N GLN A 303 0.40 17.33 -12.14
CA GLN A 303 1.65 16.78 -12.67
C GLN A 303 2.74 17.84 -12.77
N ILE A 304 2.44 19.01 -13.33
CA ILE A 304 3.41 20.11 -13.48
C ILE A 304 3.84 20.65 -12.12
N MET A 305 2.90 20.81 -11.17
CA MET A 305 3.22 21.27 -9.82
C MET A 305 4.14 20.28 -9.10
N ALA A 306 3.82 18.97 -9.13
CA ALA A 306 4.66 17.94 -8.52
C ALA A 306 6.04 17.87 -9.18
N ALA A 307 6.10 17.89 -10.52
CA ALA A 307 7.35 17.86 -11.28
C ALA A 307 8.24 19.09 -10.99
N THR A 308 7.64 20.27 -10.88
CA THR A 308 8.38 21.50 -10.59
C THR A 308 9.00 21.45 -9.20
N ALA A 309 8.27 20.94 -8.19
CA ALA A 309 8.83 20.74 -6.86
C ALA A 309 9.95 19.68 -6.85
N LEU A 310 9.78 18.59 -7.60
CA LEU A 310 10.76 17.51 -7.69
C LEU A 310 12.13 18.00 -8.16
N VAL A 311 12.17 18.92 -9.12
CA VAL A 311 13.44 19.38 -9.74
C VAL A 311 14.07 20.59 -9.04
N GLN A 312 13.47 21.13 -7.97
CA GLN A 312 13.98 22.33 -7.28
C GLN A 312 15.39 22.15 -6.69
N ASP A 313 15.72 20.95 -6.23
CA ASP A 313 17.04 20.63 -5.66
C ASP A 313 18.13 20.43 -6.71
N LYS A 314 17.78 20.49 -8.00
CA LYS A 314 18.67 20.29 -9.16
C LYS A 314 19.39 18.95 -9.16
N GLN A 315 18.87 17.94 -8.45
CA GLN A 315 19.40 16.59 -8.53
C GLN A 315 18.89 15.90 -9.81
N ARG A 316 19.84 15.40 -10.60
CA ARG A 316 19.52 14.58 -11.77
C ARG A 316 19.06 13.20 -11.30
N ARG A 317 17.87 12.80 -11.75
CA ARG A 317 17.23 11.54 -11.37
C ARG A 317 17.09 10.64 -12.58
N SER A 318 17.20 9.34 -12.37
CA SER A 318 16.86 8.32 -13.35
C SER A 318 15.35 8.33 -13.64
N ALA A 319 14.95 7.72 -14.76
CA ALA A 319 13.53 7.56 -15.09
C ALA A 319 12.76 6.77 -14.01
N ALA A 320 13.43 5.82 -13.35
CA ALA A 320 12.82 5.04 -12.26
C ALA A 320 12.57 5.90 -11.02
N GLU A 321 13.53 6.74 -10.62
CA GLU A 321 13.38 7.65 -9.49
C GLU A 321 12.33 8.73 -9.76
N ILE A 322 12.26 9.25 -10.99
CA ILE A 322 11.20 10.19 -11.40
C ILE A 322 9.84 9.51 -11.31
N ARG A 323 9.72 8.26 -11.80
CA ARG A 323 8.45 7.50 -11.74
C ARG A 323 8.00 7.31 -10.31
N GLU A 324 8.91 6.93 -9.41
CA GLU A 324 8.61 6.75 -8.00
C GLU A 324 8.17 8.07 -7.35
N ALA A 325 8.93 9.15 -7.55
CA ALA A 325 8.62 10.45 -6.97
C ALA A 325 7.30 11.05 -7.50
N MET A 326 6.93 10.74 -8.74
CA MET A 326 5.68 11.19 -9.37
C MET A 326 4.52 10.23 -9.19
N SER A 327 4.69 9.12 -8.45
CA SER A 327 3.68 8.06 -8.30
C SER A 327 2.38 8.53 -7.64
N GLY A 328 2.44 9.62 -6.86
CA GLY A 328 1.27 10.26 -6.24
C GLY A 328 0.37 11.05 -7.21
N ASN A 329 0.77 11.19 -8.48
CA ASN A 329 0.03 11.92 -9.50
C ASN A 329 -0.49 10.98 -10.59
N LEU A 330 -1.78 10.66 -10.53
CA LEU A 330 -2.42 9.70 -11.44
C LEU A 330 -2.80 10.35 -12.78
N CYS A 331 -2.56 9.63 -13.88
CA CYS A 331 -2.94 9.97 -15.24
C CYS A 331 -3.70 8.80 -15.89
N ARG A 332 -5.02 8.94 -16.07
CA ARG A 332 -5.83 7.88 -16.68
C ARG A 332 -5.64 7.75 -18.20
N CYS A 333 -5.24 8.84 -18.86
CA CYS A 333 -4.83 8.84 -20.27
C CYS A 333 -3.49 8.13 -20.51
N ALA A 334 -2.78 7.77 -19.45
CA ALA A 334 -1.50 7.06 -19.49
C ALA A 334 -0.36 7.82 -20.20
N ALA A 335 -0.32 9.16 -20.08
CA ALA A 335 0.77 10.00 -20.62
C ALA A 335 2.11 9.89 -19.86
N TYR A 336 2.26 8.92 -18.95
CA TYR A 336 3.42 8.83 -18.05
C TYR A 336 4.80 8.80 -18.75
N PRO A 337 5.01 8.05 -19.85
CA PRO A 337 6.30 8.07 -20.55
C PRO A 337 6.69 9.48 -21.01
N ASN A 338 5.73 10.24 -21.54
CA ASN A 338 5.92 11.60 -22.02
C ASN A 338 6.13 12.59 -20.86
N ILE A 339 5.40 12.40 -19.75
CA ILE A 339 5.61 13.17 -18.52
C ILE A 339 7.04 12.98 -18.00
N ILE A 340 7.54 11.74 -17.95
CA ILE A 340 8.91 11.45 -17.52
C ILE A 340 9.92 12.10 -18.48
N ALA A 341 9.71 12.02 -19.79
CA ALA A 341 10.57 12.65 -20.78
C ALA A 341 10.63 14.19 -20.62
N ALA A 342 9.49 14.85 -20.38
CA ALA A 342 9.43 16.28 -20.09
C ALA A 342 10.23 16.66 -18.84
N ILE A 343 10.12 15.87 -17.77
CA ILE A 343 10.87 16.11 -16.53
C ILE A 343 12.37 15.94 -16.75
N GLN A 344 12.78 14.91 -17.49
CA GLN A 344 14.19 14.64 -17.79
C GLN A 344 14.84 15.76 -18.61
N GLU A 345 14.11 16.39 -19.54
CA GLU A 345 14.60 17.56 -20.27
C GLU A 345 14.95 18.69 -19.30
N ILE A 346 14.05 19.01 -18.36
CA ILE A 346 14.27 20.10 -17.41
C ILE A 346 15.42 19.83 -16.44
N GLN A 347 15.69 18.58 -16.10
CA GLN A 347 16.85 18.23 -15.26
C GLN A 347 18.21 18.45 -15.94
N THR A 348 18.23 18.68 -17.26
CA THR A 348 19.46 18.87 -18.05
C THR A 348 19.68 20.30 -18.50
N ALA A 349 18.72 21.20 -18.27
CA ALA A 349 18.76 22.62 -18.59
C ALA A 349 19.23 23.47 -17.40
#